data_AF-A0A6V7TU73-F1
#
_entry.id   AF-A0A6V7TU73-F1
#
_cell.length_a   1.000
_cell.length_b   1.000
_cell.length_c   1.000
_cell.angle_alpha   90.00
_cell.angle_beta   90.00
_cell.angle_gamma   90.00
#
_symmetry.space_group_name_H-M   'P 1'
#
loop_
_entity.id
_entity.type
_entity.pdbx_description
1 polymer ?
#
loop_
_entity_poly.entity_id
_entity_poly.type
_entity_poly.pdbx_seq_one_letter_code
_entity_poly.pdbx_strand_id
1 'polypeptide(L)'
;MKRQNVRTLSLIVCTLTYLMVGSAVFDALESEAELKQRQQVETIKKRLVTKYNISTVDYRLLESIIVRAIPHKAGHQWKFGGVK
;
A
#
# COMPACT_ATOMS: atom_id res chain seq x y z
N MET A 1 9.48 38.46 19.30
CA MET A 1 8.81 37.20 19.68
C MET A 1 9.71 36.40 20.62
N LYS A 2 9.16 35.67 21.60
CA LYS A 2 9.97 34.82 22.50
C LYS A 2 10.77 33.81 21.67
N ARG A 3 12.05 33.64 22.01
CA ARG A 3 13.01 32.77 21.29
C ARG A 3 12.54 31.31 21.18
N GLN A 4 11.72 30.86 22.13
CA GLN A 4 11.06 29.55 22.13
C GLN A 4 10.01 29.43 21.01
N ASN A 5 9.14 30.43 20.85
CA ASN A 5 8.09 30.42 19.82
C ASN A 5 8.69 30.38 18.41
N VAL A 6 9.81 31.08 18.19
CA VAL A 6 10.52 31.05 16.91
C VAL A 6 11.06 29.66 16.63
N ARG A 7 11.71 29.01 17.61
CA ARG A 7 12.22 27.64 17.46
C ARG A 7 11.11 26.63 17.13
N THR A 8 9.99 26.70 17.84
CA THR A 8 8.84 25.82 17.57
C THR A 8 8.27 26.04 16.18
N LEU A 9 8.09 27.29 15.77
CA LEU A 9 7.58 27.61 14.43
C LEU A 9 8.55 27.13 13.33
N SER A 10 9.85 27.33 13.51
CA SER A 10 10.87 26.85 12.56
C SER A 10 10.87 25.33 12.41
N LEU A 11 10.70 24.59 13.51
CA LEU A 11 10.59 23.12 13.45
C LEU A 11 9.35 22.68 12.69
N ILE A 12 8.19 23.31 12.95
CA ILE A 12 6.95 23.01 12.22
C ILE A 12 7.16 23.23 10.72
N VAL A 13 7.68 24.40 10.32
CA VAL A 13 7.94 24.71 8.91
C VAL A 13 8.91 23.68 8.29
N CYS A 14 10.01 23.35 8.99
CA CYS A 14 10.97 22.35 8.52
C CYS A 14 10.32 20.97 8.30
N THR A 15 9.49 20.51 9.24
CA THR A 15 8.79 19.23 9.10
C THR A 15 7.80 19.22 7.94
N LEU A 16 7.06 20.31 7.74
CA LEU A 16 6.13 20.43 6.62
C LEU A 16 6.86 20.43 5.28
N THR A 17 7.97 21.17 5.18
CA THR A 17 8.80 21.16 3.97
C THR A 17 9.43 19.81 3.70
N TYR A 18 9.86 19.09 4.74
CA TYR A 18 10.41 17.75 4.61
C TYR A 18 9.37 16.76 4.06
N LEU A 19 8.14 16.79 4.59
CA LEU A 19 7.04 15.96 4.10
C LEU A 19 6.68 16.30 2.65
N MET A 20 6.66 17.59 2.28
CA MET A 20 6.31 18.02 0.92
C MET A 20 7.39 17.62 -0.11
N VAL A 21 8.67 17.77 0.25
CA VAL A 21 9.77 17.31 -0.61
C VAL A 21 9.74 15.78 -0.70
N GLY A 22 9.54 15.09 0.43
CA GLY A 22 9.40 13.64 0.48
C GLY A 22 8.29 13.14 -0.45
N SER A 23 7.10 13.74 -0.40
CA SER A 23 5.99 13.35 -1.28
C SER A 23 6.31 13.55 -2.75
N ALA A 24 7.00 14.64 -3.12
CA ALA A 24 7.40 14.88 -4.50
C ALA A 24 8.43 13.86 -5.00
N VAL A 25 9.40 13.50 -4.15
CA VAL A 25 10.40 12.49 -4.48
C VAL A 25 9.76 11.10 -4.61
N PHE A 26 8.90 10.72 -3.67
CA PHE A 26 8.18 9.44 -3.73
C PHE A 26 7.29 9.35 -4.98
N ASP A 27 6.56 10.41 -5.32
CA ASP A 27 5.74 10.45 -6.53
C ASP A 27 6.61 10.28 -7.79
N ALA A 28 7.74 10.99 -7.89
CA ALA A 28 8.64 10.88 -9.03
C ALA A 28 9.27 9.49 -9.20
N LEU A 29 9.47 8.75 -8.11
CA LEU A 29 10.14 7.45 -8.13
C LEU A 29 9.17 6.26 -8.26
N GLU A 30 8.02 6.31 -7.57
CA GLU A 30 7.14 5.14 -7.42
C GLU A 30 5.86 5.21 -8.26
N SER A 31 5.43 6.40 -8.70
CA SER A 31 4.12 6.59 -9.35
C SER A 31 3.98 5.81 -10.66
N GLU A 32 5.01 5.85 -11.52
CA GLU A 32 4.98 5.09 -12.78
C GLU A 32 5.01 3.57 -12.56
N ALA A 33 5.81 3.11 -11.59
CA ALA A 33 5.93 1.70 -11.25
C ALA A 33 4.60 1.16 -10.70
N GLU A 34 3.95 1.91 -9.81
CA GLU A 34 2.64 1.57 -9.26
C GLU A 34 1.59 1.45 -10.37
N LEU A 35 1.54 2.43 -11.29
CA LEU A 35 0.59 2.44 -12.39
C LEU A 35 0.78 1.22 -13.30
N LYS A 36 2.03 0.90 -13.65
CA LYS A 36 2.36 -0.28 -14.48
C LYS A 36 1.97 -1.57 -13.78
N GLN A 37 2.26 -1.71 -12.49
CA GLN A 37 1.89 -2.88 -11.69
C GLN A 37 0.36 -3.04 -11.62
N ARG A 38 -0.38 -1.95 -11.38
CA ARG A 38 -1.85 -1.96 -11.39
C ARG A 38 -2.40 -2.42 -12.73
N GLN A 39 -1.87 -1.89 -13.84
CA GLN A 39 -2.28 -2.30 -15.18
C GLN A 39 -2.00 -3.78 -15.47
N GLN A 40 -0.85 -4.30 -15.03
CA GLN A 40 -0.50 -5.72 -15.18
C GLN A 40 -1.47 -6.61 -14.38
N VAL A 41 -1.75 -6.26 -13.12
CA VAL A 41 -2.70 -6.99 -12.28
C VAL A 41 -4.10 -6.99 -12.90
N GLU A 42 -4.59 -5.84 -13.36
CA GLU A 42 -5.90 -5.75 -14.02
C GLU A 42 -5.96 -6.54 -15.33
N THR A 43 -4.86 -6.59 -16.09
CA THR A 43 -4.78 -7.39 -17.31
C THR A 43 -4.85 -8.89 -17.00
N ILE A 44 -4.10 -9.35 -16.00
CA ILE A 44 -4.11 -10.75 -15.56
C ILE A 44 -5.48 -11.12 -15.01
N LYS A 45 -6.08 -10.26 -14.19
CA LYS A 45 -7.44 -10.42 -13.67
C LYS A 45 -8.47 -10.59 -14.79
N LYS A 46 -8.47 -9.71 -15.79
CA LYS A 46 -9.38 -9.80 -16.94
C LYS A 46 -9.19 -11.13 -17.68
N ARG A 47 -7.94 -11.52 -17.96
CA ARG A 47 -7.63 -12.81 -18.59
C ARG A 47 -8.15 -13.99 -17.78
N LEU A 48 -8.00 -13.96 -16.45
CA LEU A 48 -8.46 -15.03 -15.55
C LEU A 48 -9.98 -15.15 -15.56
N VAL A 49 -10.67 -14.03 -15.40
CA VAL A 49 -12.14 -13.96 -15.38
C VAL A 49 -12.72 -14.47 -16.70
N THR A 50 -12.19 -14.04 -17.85
CA THR A 50 -12.63 -14.53 -19.15
C THR A 50 -12.30 -16.00 -19.38
N LYS A 51 -11.08 -16.44 -19.01
CA LYS A 51 -10.63 -17.82 -19.25
C LYS A 51 -11.48 -18.86 -18.49
N TYR A 52 -11.91 -18.53 -17.28
CA TYR A 52 -12.67 -19.45 -16.42
C TYR A 52 -14.15 -19.06 -16.28
N ASN A 53 -14.62 -18.08 -17.05
CA ASN A 53 -16.00 -17.59 -17.02
C ASN A 53 -16.51 -17.26 -15.60
N ILE A 54 -15.68 -16.58 -14.81
CA ILE A 54 -15.97 -16.27 -13.40
C ILE A 54 -16.90 -15.06 -13.33
N SER A 55 -17.96 -15.10 -12.52
CA SER A 55 -18.81 -13.93 -12.27
C SER A 55 -18.05 -12.86 -11.49
N THR A 56 -18.41 -11.59 -11.68
CA THR A 56 -17.82 -10.49 -10.90
C THR A 56 -18.06 -10.63 -9.40
N VAL A 57 -19.20 -11.21 -9.01
CA VAL A 57 -19.57 -11.50 -7.62
C VAL A 57 -18.64 -12.58 -7.05
N ASP A 58 -18.47 -13.68 -7.78
CA ASP A 58 -17.63 -14.80 -7.35
C ASP A 58 -16.15 -14.42 -7.28
N TYR A 59 -15.68 -13.58 -8.21
CA TYR A 59 -14.31 -13.07 -8.18
C TYR A 59 -14.05 -12.22 -6.92
N ARG A 60 -14.99 -11.35 -6.53
CA ARG A 60 -14.87 -10.55 -5.29
C ARG A 60 -14.89 -11.42 -4.04
N LEU A 61 -15.73 -12.46 -4.04
CA LEU A 61 -15.76 -13.43 -2.95
C LEU A 61 -14.41 -14.15 -2.84
N LEU A 62 -13.86 -14.63 -3.95
CA LEU A 62 -12.54 -15.25 -4.01
C LEU A 62 -11.44 -14.30 -3.52
N GLU A 63 -11.44 -13.04 -3.96
CA GLU A 63 -10.50 -12.02 -3.52
C GLU A 63 -10.56 -11.82 -1.99
N SER A 64 -11.77 -11.70 -1.43
CA SER A 64 -11.96 -11.55 0.02
C SER A 64 -11.44 -12.75 0.83
N ILE A 65 -11.67 -13.98 0.32
CA ILE A 65 -11.18 -15.21 0.94
C ILE A 65 -9.65 -15.24 0.89
N ILE A 66 -9.05 -14.92 -0.26
CA ILE A 66 -7.59 -14.89 -0.43
C ILE A 66 -6.97 -13.86 0.51
N VAL A 67 -7.48 -12.62 0.53
CA VAL A 67 -6.97 -11.55 1.40
C VAL A 67 -7.01 -11.96 2.86
N ARG A 68 -8.11 -12.59 3.31
CA ARG A 68 -8.24 -13.11 4.67
C ARG A 68 -7.31 -14.30 4.95
N ALA A 69 -6.96 -15.08 3.93
CA ALA A 69 -6.06 -16.21 4.04
C ALA A 69 -4.56 -15.84 4.05
N ILE A 70 -4.17 -14.64 3.58
CA ILE A 70 -2.78 -14.15 3.59
C ILE A 70 -2.08 -14.34 4.95
N PRO A 71 -2.63 -13.88 6.10
CA PRO A 71 -1.97 -14.04 7.39
C PRO A 71 -1.78 -15.51 7.78
N HIS A 72 -2.69 -16.39 7.37
CA HIS A 72 -2.60 -17.83 7.64
C HIS A 72 -1.57 -18.54 6.74
N LYS A 73 -1.25 -17.96 5.57
CA LYS A 73 -0.26 -18.50 4.65
C LYS A 73 1.17 -18.43 5.19
N ALA A 74 1.44 -17.52 6.12
CA ALA A 74 2.72 -17.39 6.83
C ALA A 74 2.86 -18.35 8.04
N GLY A 75 1.86 -19.19 8.33
CA GLY A 75 1.86 -20.16 9.43
C GLY A 75 1.01 -19.73 10.64
N HIS A 76 1.10 -20.49 11.74
CA HIS A 76 0.38 -20.17 12.99
C HIS A 76 1.10 -19.03 13.74
N GLN A 77 0.72 -17.79 13.46
CA GLN A 77 1.28 -16.59 14.10
C GLN A 77 1.06 -16.53 15.63
N TRP A 78 0.12 -17.33 16.17
CA TRP A 78 -0.23 -17.35 17.60
C TRP A 78 0.64 -18.28 18.46
N LYS A 79 1.77 -18.77 17.96
CA LYS A 79 2.76 -19.51 18.77
C LYS A 79 3.87 -18.55 19.21
N PHE A 80 4.41 -18.75 20.42
CA PHE A 80 5.41 -17.87 21.06
C PHE A 80 6.65 -17.50 20.21
N GLY A 81 6.98 -18.26 19.16
CA GLY A 81 8.07 -17.94 18.23
C GLY A 81 7.67 -17.08 17.01
N GLY A 82 6.42 -16.59 16.95
CA GLY A 82 5.84 -15.89 15.80
C GLY A 82 6.28 -14.44 15.59
N VAL A 83 7.26 -13.94 16.35
CA VAL A 83 7.87 -12.62 16.13
C VAL A 83 9.19 -12.83 15.39
N LYS A 84 9.15 -12.87 14.07
CA LYS A 84 10.30 -12.64 13.20
C LYS A 84 9.92 -11.64 12.13
#